data_AF-A0A498NW80-F1
#
_entry.id   AF-A0A498NW80-F1
#
_cell.length_a   1.000
_cell.length_b   1.000
_cell.length_c   1.000
_cell.angle_alpha   90.00
_cell.angle_beta   90.00
_cell.angle_gamma   90.00
#
_symmetry.space_group_name_H-M   'P 1'
#
loop_
_entity.id
_entity.type
_entity.pdbx_description
1 polymer ?
#
loop_
_entity_poly.entity_id
_entity_poly.type
_entity_poly.pdbx_seq_one_letter_code
_entity_poly.pdbx_strand_id
1 'polypeptide(L)'
;MIFLVVSGQKFAILHFSLVVDSYFLPKPVEEIVKKQEFSKVPLITGITNDEFGFLLTGVISGAPVYLYEFQHPPSMVKGKRPSFVGVDHGDELFFIQGTCFAKAHLKATAPFTKEEEELCRTVMAYWGNFAWTGSPNGPGLTHWPEYEDETEYLGIGLKQKAGKNLKGKHYTFMTKTLPDLIRQDREKREHSEL
;
A
#
# COMPACT_ATOMS: atom_id res chain seq x y z
N MET A 1 0.80 12.04 -14.10
CA MET A 1 -0.43 12.45 -14.81
C MET A 1 -0.17 13.81 -15.45
N ILE A 2 -0.09 13.90 -16.77
CA ILE A 2 0.16 15.16 -17.49
C ILE A 2 -1.18 15.61 -18.10
N PHE A 3 -1.63 16.82 -17.78
CA PHE A 3 -2.80 17.42 -18.39
C PHE A 3 -2.37 18.25 -19.61
N LEU A 4 -2.80 17.86 -20.80
CA LEU A 4 -2.73 18.71 -21.99
C LEU A 4 -4.10 19.36 -22.18
N VAL A 5 -4.15 20.68 -22.03
CA VAL A 5 -5.36 21.45 -22.32
C VAL A 5 -5.46 21.61 -23.84
N VAL A 6 -6.35 20.85 -24.46
CA VAL A 6 -6.80 21.11 -25.84
C VAL A 6 -8.11 21.89 -25.73
N SER A 7 -8.11 23.11 -26.27
CA SER A 7 -9.28 23.99 -26.33
C SER A 7 -10.45 23.28 -27.03
N GLY A 8 -11.58 23.14 -26.32
CA GLY A 8 -12.82 22.60 -26.87
C GLY A 8 -13.07 21.11 -26.58
N GLN A 9 -13.58 20.83 -25.38
CA GLN A 9 -14.35 19.61 -25.01
C GLN A 9 -13.91 18.27 -25.63
N LYS A 10 -12.79 17.75 -25.14
CA LYS A 10 -12.56 16.33 -24.83
C LYS A 10 -11.34 16.26 -23.92
N PHE A 11 -11.54 15.90 -22.65
CA PHE A 11 -10.43 15.48 -21.80
C PHE A 11 -9.93 14.14 -22.33
N ALA A 12 -8.90 14.16 -23.17
CA ALA A 12 -8.13 12.96 -23.45
C ALA A 12 -7.18 12.77 -22.27
N ILE A 13 -7.53 11.85 -21.36
CA ILE A 13 -6.57 11.35 -20.38
C ILE A 13 -5.57 10.50 -21.19
N LEU A 14 -4.43 11.09 -21.50
CA LEU A 14 -3.30 10.35 -22.04
C LEU A 14 -2.73 9.49 -20.91
N HIS A 15 -3.06 8.21 -20.95
CA HIS A 15 -2.53 7.22 -20.02
C HIS A 15 -1.22 6.66 -20.60
N PHE A 16 -0.10 7.16 -20.09
CA PHE A 16 1.21 6.57 -20.35
C PHE A 16 1.48 5.52 -19.27
N SER A 17 1.34 4.25 -19.63
CA SER A 17 1.68 3.13 -18.76
C SER A 17 3.16 2.75 -18.90
N LEU A 18 3.69 2.08 -17.88
CA LEU A 18 4.93 1.30 -18.04
C LEU A 18 4.73 0.26 -19.14
N VAL A 19 5.75 0.07 -19.97
CA VAL A 19 5.77 -0.86 -21.10
C VAL A 19 6.97 -1.79 -20.97
N VAL A 20 6.80 -3.05 -21.38
CA VAL A 20 7.90 -4.01 -21.52
C VAL A 20 8.78 -3.54 -22.68
N ASP A 21 9.95 -3.00 -22.36
CA ASP A 21 10.88 -2.38 -23.31
C ASP A 21 12.12 -3.24 -23.58
N SER A 22 12.18 -4.43 -22.97
CA SER A 22 13.32 -5.36 -23.06
C SER A 22 14.64 -4.82 -22.47
N TYR A 23 14.65 -3.63 -21.85
CA TYR A 23 15.82 -3.02 -21.25
C TYR A 23 15.61 -2.72 -19.76
N PHE A 24 14.70 -1.80 -19.43
CA PHE A 24 14.33 -1.51 -18.04
C PHE A 24 13.39 -2.58 -17.48
N LEU A 25 12.34 -2.92 -18.24
CA LEU A 25 11.40 -3.98 -17.91
C LEU A 25 11.54 -5.09 -18.96
N PRO A 26 12.36 -6.14 -18.70
CA PRO A 26 12.71 -7.11 -19.72
C PRO A 26 11.57 -8.06 -20.09
N LYS A 27 10.62 -8.28 -19.16
CA LYS A 27 9.52 -9.25 -19.26
C LYS A 27 8.30 -8.72 -18.49
N PRO A 28 7.09 -9.27 -18.71
CA PRO A 28 5.93 -8.96 -17.87
C PRO A 28 6.22 -9.17 -16.38
N VAL A 29 5.69 -8.29 -15.53
CA VAL A 29 5.95 -8.30 -14.08
C VAL A 29 5.52 -9.63 -13.46
N GLU A 30 4.40 -10.19 -13.91
CA GLU A 30 3.88 -11.48 -13.45
C GLU A 30 4.89 -12.61 -13.69
N GLU A 31 5.60 -12.58 -14.82
CA GLU A 31 6.63 -13.56 -15.13
C GLU A 31 7.88 -13.37 -14.27
N ILE A 32 8.36 -12.13 -14.13
CA ILE A 32 9.51 -11.79 -13.28
C ILE A 32 9.27 -12.24 -11.84
N VAL A 33 8.08 -11.93 -11.34
CA VAL A 33 7.63 -12.26 -10.00
C VAL A 33 7.51 -13.78 -9.83
N LYS A 34 6.85 -14.48 -10.77
CA LYS A 34 6.72 -15.95 -10.74
C LYS A 34 8.07 -16.67 -10.79
N LYS A 35 9.02 -16.15 -11.59
CA LYS A 35 10.36 -16.71 -11.73
C LYS A 35 11.35 -16.22 -10.67
N GLN A 36 10.91 -15.35 -9.77
CA GLN A 36 11.76 -14.73 -8.73
C GLN A 36 12.99 -13.98 -9.31
N GLU A 37 12.89 -13.48 -10.55
CA GLU A 37 13.96 -12.80 -11.30
C GLU A 37 14.12 -11.32 -10.88
N PHE A 38 14.19 -11.06 -9.57
CA PHE A 38 14.32 -9.71 -9.01
C PHE A 38 15.26 -9.70 -7.81
N SER A 39 15.79 -8.52 -7.50
CA SER A 39 16.71 -8.34 -6.36
C SER A 39 16.02 -8.67 -5.04
N LYS A 40 16.63 -9.57 -4.26
CA LYS A 40 16.15 -10.00 -2.95
C LYS A 40 16.71 -9.09 -1.87
N VAL A 41 16.03 -7.96 -1.68
CA VAL A 41 16.36 -7.00 -0.63
C VAL A 41 15.21 -6.94 0.38
N PRO A 42 15.48 -6.61 1.66
CA PRO A 42 14.41 -6.38 2.62
C PRO A 42 13.37 -5.40 2.07
N LEU A 43 12.09 -5.65 2.34
CA LEU A 43 10.98 -4.84 1.85
C LEU A 43 10.01 -4.47 2.98
N ILE A 44 9.64 -3.18 3.06
CA ILE A 44 8.40 -2.75 3.71
C ILE A 44 7.36 -2.49 2.62
N THR A 45 6.16 -3.03 2.81
CA THR A 45 4.99 -2.74 1.96
C THR A 45 3.73 -2.66 2.82
N GLY A 46 2.67 -2.04 2.33
CA GLY A 46 1.43 -1.90 3.09
C GLY A 46 0.35 -1.14 2.35
N ILE A 47 -0.77 -0.96 3.03
CA ILE A 47 -1.95 -0.25 2.54
C ILE A 47 -2.47 0.69 3.64
N THR A 48 -3.17 1.75 3.28
CA THR A 48 -4.10 2.43 4.20
C THR A 48 -5.45 1.68 4.28
N ASN A 49 -6.22 1.93 5.34
CA ASN A 49 -7.43 1.14 5.60
C ASN A 49 -8.61 1.46 4.66
N ASP A 50 -8.56 2.58 3.92
CA ASP A 50 -9.54 3.04 2.94
C ASP A 50 -8.86 3.41 1.60
N GLU A 51 -8.05 2.49 1.05
CA GLU A 51 -7.45 2.63 -0.29
C GLU A 51 -8.32 2.10 -1.42
N PHE A 52 -8.18 2.73 -2.59
CA PHE A 52 -8.52 2.13 -3.89
C PHE A 52 -7.40 1.20 -4.41
N GLY A 53 -6.68 0.53 -3.50
CA GLY A 53 -5.41 -0.15 -3.76
C GLY A 53 -5.49 -1.66 -3.56
N PHE A 54 -5.46 -2.40 -4.68
CA PHE A 54 -5.05 -3.81 -4.73
C PHE A 54 -3.64 -3.83 -5.32
N LEU A 55 -2.63 -4.30 -4.59
CA LEU A 55 -1.40 -4.88 -5.15
C LEU A 55 -0.53 -5.54 -4.06
N LEU A 56 0.06 -6.69 -4.42
CA LEU A 56 1.34 -7.26 -3.92
C LEU A 56 1.44 -7.77 -2.47
N THR A 57 0.81 -8.90 -2.18
CA THR A 57 1.30 -9.78 -1.09
C THR A 57 1.71 -11.18 -1.54
N GLY A 58 1.50 -11.55 -2.80
CA GLY A 58 1.50 -12.97 -3.18
C GLY A 58 2.83 -13.64 -3.54
N VAL A 59 3.96 -12.96 -3.68
CA VAL A 59 5.10 -13.60 -4.37
C VAL A 59 6.49 -12.99 -4.07
N ILE A 60 6.79 -12.67 -2.81
CA ILE A 60 8.15 -12.24 -2.42
C ILE A 60 8.75 -13.31 -1.52
N SER A 61 9.58 -14.17 -2.12
CA SER A 61 10.35 -15.19 -1.42
C SER A 61 11.83 -14.83 -1.46
N GLY A 62 12.53 -15.11 -0.35
CA GLY A 62 13.98 -15.00 -0.25
C GLY A 62 14.54 -13.69 0.31
N ALA A 63 13.70 -12.79 0.83
CA ALA A 63 14.12 -11.62 1.60
C ALA A 63 13.10 -11.28 2.69
N PRO A 64 13.52 -10.61 3.78
CA PRO A 64 12.59 -10.16 4.82
C PRO A 64 11.54 -9.20 4.28
N VAL A 65 10.27 -9.48 4.58
CA VAL A 65 9.14 -8.63 4.18
C VAL A 65 8.41 -8.18 5.44
N TYR A 66 8.05 -6.90 5.52
CA TYR A 66 7.30 -6.34 6.62
C TYR A 66 6.04 -5.67 6.07
N LEU A 67 4.87 -6.23 6.40
CA LEU A 67 3.57 -5.76 5.93
C LEU A 67 2.91 -4.84 6.96
N TYR A 68 2.27 -3.75 6.53
CA TYR A 68 1.43 -2.92 7.41
C TYR A 68 0.03 -2.59 6.83
N GLU A 69 -0.88 -2.24 7.74
CA GLU A 69 -2.11 -1.51 7.44
C GLU A 69 -2.12 -0.21 8.25
N PHE A 70 -2.18 0.95 7.59
CA PHE A 70 -2.27 2.23 8.28
C PHE A 70 -3.72 2.55 8.64
N GLN A 71 -3.97 2.90 9.90
CA GLN A 71 -5.31 2.88 10.50
C GLN A 71 -5.69 4.20 11.20
N HIS A 72 -4.83 5.22 11.19
CA HIS A 72 -5.11 6.51 11.84
C HIS A 72 -5.24 7.67 10.84
N PRO A 73 -6.44 8.27 10.68
CA PRO A 73 -6.62 9.39 9.76
C PRO A 73 -6.03 10.68 10.35
N PRO A 74 -5.24 11.45 9.58
CA PRO A 74 -4.57 12.64 10.07
C PRO A 74 -5.58 13.75 10.43
N SER A 75 -5.47 14.31 11.64
CA SER A 75 -6.40 15.35 12.08
C SER A 75 -6.32 16.62 11.24
N MET A 76 -5.17 16.91 10.63
CA MET A 76 -4.95 18.07 9.76
C MET A 76 -5.80 18.11 8.48
N VAL A 77 -6.44 17.01 8.07
CA VAL A 77 -7.34 16.93 6.90
C VAL A 77 -8.80 16.64 7.26
N LYS A 78 -9.09 16.27 8.51
CA LYS A 78 -10.45 15.90 8.96
C LYS A 78 -11.49 17.00 8.72
N GLY A 79 -11.11 18.28 8.81
CA GLY A 79 -12.04 19.40 8.63
C GLY A 79 -12.60 19.53 7.20
N LYS A 80 -11.95 18.95 6.19
CA LYS A 80 -12.39 18.97 4.78
C LYS A 80 -12.83 17.60 4.27
N ARG A 81 -12.57 16.53 5.05
CA ARG A 81 -12.85 15.15 4.67
C ARG A 81 -14.23 14.74 5.19
N PRO A 82 -15.08 14.11 4.37
CA PRO A 82 -16.34 13.53 4.84
C PRO A 82 -16.11 12.51 5.95
N SER A 83 -16.98 12.48 6.96
CA SER A 83 -16.80 11.66 8.17
C SER A 83 -16.82 10.14 7.96
N PHE A 84 -17.34 9.68 6.80
CA PHE A 84 -17.37 8.26 6.44
C PHE A 84 -16.05 7.77 5.83
N VAL A 85 -15.17 8.68 5.39
CA VAL A 85 -13.88 8.33 4.79
C VAL A 85 -12.90 8.01 5.91
N GLY A 86 -12.27 6.85 5.81
CA GLY A 86 -11.26 6.39 6.76
C GLY A 86 -9.90 7.05 6.54
N VAL A 87 -8.86 6.22 6.54
CA VAL A 87 -7.51 6.59 6.14
C VAL A 87 -7.43 6.47 4.63
N ASP A 88 -7.35 7.62 3.98
CA ASP A 88 -7.34 7.74 2.53
C ASP A 88 -5.92 7.50 1.98
N HIS A 89 -5.86 7.26 0.68
CA HIS A 89 -4.60 6.99 0.00
C HIS A 89 -3.59 8.12 0.17
N GLY A 90 -2.41 7.79 0.71
CA GLY A 90 -1.30 8.71 0.94
C GLY A 90 -1.32 9.44 2.30
N ASP A 91 -2.31 9.19 3.16
CA ASP A 91 -2.36 9.78 4.50
C ASP A 91 -1.18 9.40 5.39
N GLU A 92 -0.64 8.19 5.22
CA GLU A 92 0.51 7.70 5.96
C GLU A 92 1.77 8.52 5.68
N LEU A 93 1.86 9.15 4.49
CA LEU A 93 3.01 9.98 4.11
C LEU A 93 3.18 11.19 5.03
N PHE A 94 2.09 11.74 5.57
CA PHE A 94 2.18 12.85 6.53
C PHE A 94 2.98 12.44 7.78
N PHE A 95 2.82 11.19 8.21
CA PHE A 95 3.51 10.65 9.38
C PHE A 95 4.92 10.17 9.06
N ILE A 96 5.12 9.48 7.93
CA ILE A 96 6.43 8.98 7.48
C ILE A 96 7.40 10.14 7.24
N GLN A 97 6.94 11.23 6.63
CA GLN A 97 7.78 12.39 6.32
C GLN A 97 8.00 13.33 7.53
N GLY A 98 7.38 13.04 8.68
CA GLY A 98 7.51 13.87 9.88
C GLY A 98 6.83 15.23 9.75
N THR A 99 5.71 15.30 9.01
CA THR A 99 4.95 16.57 8.81
C THR A 99 4.50 17.16 10.14
N CYS A 100 4.31 16.34 11.18
CA CYS A 100 4.02 16.79 12.54
C CYS A 100 5.07 17.78 13.10
N PHE A 101 6.31 17.72 12.61
CA PHE A 101 7.41 18.58 13.06
C PHE A 101 7.80 19.65 12.04
N ALA A 102 7.16 19.63 10.86
CA ALA A 102 7.46 20.58 9.80
C ALA A 102 6.98 21.98 10.16
N LYS A 103 7.87 22.97 10.08
CA LYS A 103 7.53 24.40 10.25
C LYS A 103 7.03 25.05 8.95
N ALA A 104 6.46 24.25 8.04
CA ALA A 104 6.21 24.66 6.66
C ALA A 104 4.85 25.36 6.50
N HIS A 105 4.75 26.21 5.46
CA HIS A 105 3.53 26.85 4.95
C HIS A 105 2.49 25.86 4.37
N LEU A 106 2.43 24.64 4.89
CA LEU A 106 1.39 23.69 4.57
C LEU A 106 0.07 24.25 5.10
N LYS A 107 -0.93 24.37 4.22
CA LYS A 107 -2.29 24.76 4.60
C LYS A 107 -2.96 23.60 5.35
N ALA A 108 -2.45 23.28 6.53
CA ALA A 108 -3.09 22.36 7.46
C ALA A 108 -4.43 22.96 7.90
N THR A 109 -5.48 22.15 7.91
CA THR A 109 -6.80 22.61 8.37
C THR A 109 -6.94 22.56 9.89
N ALA A 110 -6.04 21.83 10.55
CA ALA A 110 -5.92 21.72 11.99
C ALA A 110 -4.47 21.34 12.36
N PRO A 111 -4.00 21.68 13.59
CA PRO A 111 -2.73 21.18 14.12
C PRO A 111 -2.81 19.67 14.40
N PHE A 112 -1.65 19.02 14.44
CA PHE A 112 -1.54 17.64 14.93
C PHE A 112 -1.75 17.58 16.45
N THR A 113 -2.31 16.47 16.94
CA THR A 113 -2.42 16.22 18.38
C THR A 113 -1.10 15.68 18.95
N LYS A 114 -0.95 15.66 20.29
CA LYS A 114 0.24 15.08 20.93
C LYS A 114 0.39 13.59 20.62
N GLU A 115 -0.71 12.86 20.55
CA GLU A 115 -0.73 11.45 20.18
C GLU A 115 -0.29 11.25 18.72
N GLU A 116 -0.63 12.19 17.84
CA GLU A 116 -0.18 12.19 16.45
C GLU A 116 1.31 12.55 16.31
N GLU A 117 1.84 13.44 17.15
CA GLU A 117 3.28 13.70 17.22
C GLU A 117 4.04 12.44 17.65
N GLU A 118 3.58 11.72 18.67
CA GLU A 118 4.17 10.44 19.09
C GLU A 118 4.04 9.36 18.01
N LEU A 119 2.90 9.31 17.31
CA LEU A 119 2.74 8.43 16.14
C LEU A 119 3.75 8.78 15.04
N CYS A 120 3.94 10.07 14.74
CA CYS A 120 4.96 10.55 13.80
C CYS A 120 6.37 10.06 14.20
N ARG A 121 6.76 10.19 15.48
CA ARG A 121 8.06 9.67 15.97
C ARG A 121 8.17 8.17 15.77
N THR A 122 7.12 7.44 16.10
CA THR A 122 7.06 5.98 16.01
C THR A 122 7.22 5.49 14.56
N VAL A 123 6.45 6.07 13.64
CA VAL A 123 6.52 5.77 12.20
C VAL A 123 7.89 6.14 11.64
N MET A 124 8.40 7.34 11.91
CA MET A 124 9.75 7.72 11.48
C MET A 124 10.83 6.78 12.02
N ALA A 125 10.71 6.31 13.26
CA ALA A 125 11.65 5.35 13.85
C ALA A 125 11.61 4.01 13.12
N TYR A 126 10.44 3.45 12.81
CA TYR A 126 10.33 2.22 12.01
C TYR A 126 11.00 2.35 10.64
N TRP A 127 10.70 3.42 9.89
CA TRP A 127 11.28 3.63 8.56
C TRP A 127 12.78 3.93 8.62
N GLY A 128 13.23 4.68 9.63
CA GLY A 128 14.65 4.97 9.86
C GLY A 128 15.45 3.71 10.22
N ASN A 129 14.93 2.88 11.13
CA ASN A 129 15.53 1.59 11.50
C ASN A 129 15.63 0.67 10.29
N PHE A 130 14.59 0.61 9.48
CA PHE A 130 14.56 -0.22 8.28
C PHE A 130 15.56 0.26 7.23
N ALA A 131 15.65 1.58 6.99
CA ALA A 131 16.65 2.14 6.10
C ALA A 131 18.09 1.86 6.57
N TRP A 132 18.31 1.80 7.89
CA TRP A 132 19.62 1.54 8.48
C TRP A 132 20.01 0.05 8.51
N THR A 133 19.06 -0.83 8.82
CA THR A 133 19.34 -2.24 9.18
C THR A 133 18.65 -3.28 8.32
N GLY A 134 17.67 -2.89 7.51
CA GLY A 134 16.76 -3.81 6.84
C GLY A 134 15.66 -4.38 7.75
N SER A 135 15.58 -3.98 9.02
CA SER A 135 14.47 -4.31 9.93
C SER A 135 13.85 -3.03 10.52
N PRO A 136 12.51 -2.91 10.59
CA PRO A 136 11.88 -1.75 11.21
C PRO A 136 12.01 -1.75 12.74
N ASN A 137 12.31 -2.90 13.34
CA ASN A 137 12.31 -3.08 14.79
C ASN A 137 13.43 -2.28 15.50
N GLY A 138 13.14 -1.83 16.72
CA GLY A 138 14.10 -1.10 17.54
C GLY A 138 13.62 -0.89 18.97
N PRO A 139 14.48 -0.37 19.87
CA PRO A 139 14.15 -0.16 21.28
C PRO A 139 12.91 0.70 21.46
N GLY A 140 11.99 0.28 22.34
CA GLY A 140 10.78 1.03 22.67
C GLY A 140 9.66 0.97 21.61
N LEU A 141 9.89 0.32 20.48
CA LEU A 141 8.88 0.11 19.44
C LEU A 141 8.10 -1.18 19.69
N THR A 142 6.83 -1.18 19.29
CA THR A 142 6.04 -2.41 19.22
C THR A 142 6.66 -3.31 18.16
N HIS A 143 6.80 -4.60 18.45
CA HIS A 143 7.41 -5.53 17.52
C HIS A 143 6.59 -5.61 16.21
N TRP A 144 7.28 -5.41 15.08
CA TRP A 144 6.73 -5.57 13.75
C TRP A 144 7.15 -6.95 13.22
N PRO A 145 6.19 -7.88 13.04
CA PRO A 145 6.49 -9.24 12.58
C PRO A 145 6.96 -9.26 11.12
N GLU A 146 7.86 -10.18 10.81
CA GLU A 146 8.21 -10.52 9.44
C GLU A 146 7.07 -11.31 8.78
N TYR A 147 6.85 -11.06 7.49
CA TYR A 147 5.81 -11.67 6.67
C TYR A 147 6.27 -13.05 6.18
N GLU A 148 6.39 -14.01 7.10
CA GLU A 148 6.87 -15.36 6.79
C GLU A 148 5.74 -16.26 6.25
N ASP A 149 4.66 -16.47 7.03
CA ASP A 149 3.53 -17.34 6.66
C ASP A 149 2.43 -16.61 5.88
N GLU A 150 2.75 -15.52 5.21
CA GLU A 150 1.80 -14.68 4.46
C GLU A 150 0.62 -14.09 5.27
N THR A 151 0.64 -14.20 6.59
CA THR A 151 -0.49 -13.79 7.42
C THR A 151 -0.21 -12.54 8.23
N GLU A 152 1.00 -12.31 8.70
CA GLU A 152 1.25 -11.34 9.78
C GLU A 152 1.49 -9.92 9.25
N TYR A 153 0.95 -8.92 9.93
CA TYR A 153 1.18 -7.51 9.57
C TYR A 153 1.14 -6.63 10.82
N LEU A 154 1.64 -5.40 10.70
CA LEU A 154 1.48 -4.39 11.74
C LEU A 154 0.35 -3.42 11.39
N GLY A 155 -0.70 -3.38 12.22
CA GLY A 155 -1.66 -2.28 12.22
C GLY A 155 -1.03 -1.03 12.83
N ILE A 156 -0.88 0.02 12.04
CA ILE A 156 -0.27 1.29 12.45
C ILE A 156 -1.37 2.32 12.67
N GLY A 157 -1.76 2.51 13.93
CA GLY A 157 -2.59 3.63 14.37
C GLY A 157 -1.97 4.28 15.61
N LEU A 158 -2.76 5.04 16.38
CA LEU A 158 -2.30 5.61 17.67
C LEU A 158 -1.75 4.55 18.64
N LYS A 159 -2.18 3.30 18.49
CA LYS A 159 -1.57 2.13 19.13
C LYS A 159 -1.24 1.12 18.04
N GLN A 160 0.02 0.70 17.98
CA GLN A 160 0.46 -0.33 17.05
C GLN A 160 -0.01 -1.70 17.53
N LYS A 161 -0.49 -2.53 16.60
CA LYS A 161 -0.98 -3.87 16.92
C LYS A 161 -0.68 -4.84 15.80
N ALA A 162 -0.01 -5.95 16.12
CA ALA A 162 0.16 -7.05 15.18
C ALA A 162 -1.20 -7.69 14.84
N GLY A 163 -1.42 -7.97 13.57
CA GLY A 163 -2.60 -8.62 13.03
C GLY A 163 -2.24 -9.82 12.16
N LYS A 164 -3.25 -10.60 11.79
CA LYS A 164 -3.11 -11.72 10.86
C LYS A 164 -4.15 -11.65 9.74
N ASN A 165 -3.83 -12.22 8.58
CA ASN A 165 -4.72 -12.38 7.44
C ASN A 165 -5.32 -11.06 6.94
N LEU A 166 -4.46 -10.06 6.68
CA LEU A 166 -4.88 -8.75 6.18
C LEU A 166 -5.80 -8.92 4.95
N LYS A 167 -7.06 -8.50 5.07
CA LYS A 167 -8.10 -8.59 4.03
C LYS A 167 -8.25 -9.99 3.38
N GLY A 168 -7.94 -11.07 4.10
CA GLY A 168 -7.81 -12.43 3.51
C GLY A 168 -9.04 -12.93 2.72
N LYS A 169 -10.27 -12.55 3.12
CA LYS A 169 -11.51 -12.87 2.38
C LYS A 169 -11.55 -12.20 1.00
N HIS A 170 -11.19 -10.92 0.93
CA HIS A 170 -11.15 -10.17 -0.33
C HIS A 170 -10.02 -10.67 -1.22
N TYR A 171 -8.85 -10.95 -0.63
CA TYR A 171 -7.73 -11.56 -1.34
C TYR A 171 -8.14 -12.89 -2.00
N THR A 172 -8.78 -13.79 -1.23
CA THR A 172 -9.26 -15.08 -1.73
C THR A 172 -10.30 -14.90 -2.84
N PHE A 173 -11.24 -13.99 -2.67
CA PHE A 173 -12.25 -13.70 -3.68
C PHE A 173 -11.61 -13.25 -5.01
N MET A 174 -10.70 -12.27 -4.96
CA MET A 174 -10.09 -11.70 -6.16
C MET A 174 -9.11 -12.65 -6.86
N THR A 175 -8.37 -13.47 -6.10
CA THR A 175 -7.31 -14.32 -6.65
C THR A 175 -7.77 -15.72 -7.03
N LYS A 176 -8.84 -16.23 -6.41
CA LYS A 176 -9.36 -17.58 -6.66
C LYS A 176 -10.79 -17.54 -7.20
N THR A 177 -11.72 -17.00 -6.42
CA THR A 177 -13.15 -17.09 -6.73
C THR A 177 -13.52 -16.38 -8.03
N LEU A 178 -13.06 -15.14 -8.24
CA LEU A 178 -13.41 -14.35 -9.42
C LEU A 178 -12.83 -14.95 -10.72
N PRO A 179 -11.53 -15.32 -10.80
CA PRO A 179 -11.00 -16.04 -11.96
C PRO A 179 -11.73 -17.35 -12.27
N ASP A 180 -12.08 -18.14 -11.24
CA ASP A 180 -12.83 -19.39 -11.43
C ASP A 180 -14.22 -19.15 -12.00
N LEU A 181 -14.94 -18.12 -11.53
CA LEU A 181 -16.25 -17.73 -12.06
C LEU A 181 -16.14 -17.28 -13.53
N ILE A 182 -15.13 -16.49 -13.88
CA ILE A 182 -14.89 -16.04 -15.26
C ILE A 182 -14.61 -17.23 -16.18
N ARG A 183 -13.81 -18.21 -15.72
CA ARG A 183 -13.53 -19.43 -16.49
C ARG A 183 -14.80 -20.25 -16.71
N GLN A 184 -15.58 -20.50 -15.67
CA GLN A 184 -16.84 -21.25 -15.74
C GLN A 184 -17.86 -20.59 -16.68
N ASP A 185 -17.97 -19.26 -16.65
CA ASP A 185 -18.86 -18.50 -17.54
C ASP A 185 -18.42 -18.58 -19.00
N ARG A 186 -17.11 -18.53 -19.27
CA ARG A 186 -16.56 -18.71 -20.62
C ARG A 186 -16.84 -20.12 -21.15
N GLU A 187 -16.57 -21.15 -20.35
CA GLU A 187 -16.83 -22.55 -20.71
C GLU A 187 -18.32 -22.79 -20.99
N LYS A 188 -19.22 -22.23 -20.17
CA LYS A 188 -20.68 -22.33 -20.42
C LYS A 188 -21.11 -21.71 -21.73
N ARG A 189 -20.56 -20.55 -22.11
CA ARG A 189 -20.87 -19.88 -23.37
C ARG A 189 -20.44 -20.71 -24.57
N GLU A 190 -19.22 -21.26 -24.53
CA GLU A 190 -18.69 -22.14 -25.58
C GLU A 190 -19.52 -23.43 -25.74
N HIS A 191 -20.02 -24.01 -24.64
CA HIS A 191 -20.90 -25.20 -24.71
C HIS A 191 -22.33 -24.90 -25.19
N SER A 192 -22.79 -23.64 -25.11
CA SER A 192 -24.12 -23.24 -25.59
C SER A 192 -24.16 -22.88 -27.08
N GLU A 193 -23.00 -22.71 -27.71
CA GLU A 193 -22.83 -22.38 -29.13
C GLU A 193 -22.55 -23.60 -30.02
N LEU A 194 -22.47 -24.81 -29.42
CA LEU A 194 -22.33 -26.12 -30.08
C LEU A 194 -23.66 -26.89 -30.08
#